data_AF-A0A381W4T4-F1
#
_entry.id   AF-A0A381W4T4-F1
#
_cell.length_a   1.000
_cell.length_b   1.000
_cell.length_c   1.000
_cell.angle_alpha   90.00
_cell.angle_beta   90.00
_cell.angle_gamma   90.00
#
_symmetry.space_group_name_H-M   'P 1'
#
loop_
_entity.id
_entity.type
_entity.pdbx_description
1 polymer ?
#
loop_
_entity_poly.entity_id
_entity_poly.type
_entity_poly.pdbx_seq_one_letter_code
_entity_poly.pdbx_strand_id
1 'polypeptide(L)' 'MRKLRKDFQIIFQDPYASLDPRKKVFNIIAQGLKIHTNMNKQEIYDKVNSTLKDVGLQEEHL' A
#
# COMPACT_ATOMS: atom_id res chain seq x y z
N MET A 1 1.29 -24.39 8.51
CA MET A 1 0.82 -23.11 9.10
C MET A 1 1.72 -21.90 8.79
N ARG A 2 3.04 -21.92 9.03
CA ARG A 2 3.90 -20.72 8.82
C ARG A 2 3.91 -20.14 7.40
N LYS A 3 3.82 -20.98 6.35
CA LYS A 3 3.77 -20.52 4.95
C LYS A 3 2.46 -19.81 4.59
N LEU A 4 1.31 -20.41 4.94
CA LEU A 4 -0.02 -19.83 4.67
C LEU A 4 -0.21 -18.41 5.24
N ARG A 5 0.44 -18.08 6.36
CA ARG A 5 0.32 -16.74 6.96
C ARG A 5 0.74 -15.60 6.02
N LYS A 6 1.56 -15.86 5.00
CA LYS A 6 1.97 -14.85 4.02
C LYS A 6 0.86 -14.52 3.02
N ASP A 7 -0.07 -15.45 2.83
CA ASP A 7 -1.15 -15.36 1.85
C ASP A 7 -2.40 -14.66 2.42
N PHE A 8 -2.44 -14.43 3.74
CA PHE A 8 -3.52 -13.69 4.40
C PHE A 8 -3.03 -12.33 4.89
N GLN A 9 -3.81 -11.29 4.60
CA GLN A 9 -3.62 -9.95 5.16
C GLN A 9 -4.85 -9.56 5.97
N ILE A 10 -4.63 -9.01 7.16
CA ILE A 10 -5.69 -8.57 8.07
C ILE A 10 -6.06 -7.14 7.71
N ILE A 11 -7.36 -6.88 7.58
CA ILE A 11 -7.91 -5.53 7.46
C ILE A 11 -8.66 -5.21 8.75
N PHE A 12 -8.27 -4.12 9.41
CA PHE A 12 -8.96 -3.66 10.61
C PHE A 12 -10.22 -2.87 10.20
N GLN A 13 -11.28 -3.04 10.97
CA GLN A 13 -12.55 -2.32 10.75
C GLN A 13 -12.48 -0.85 11.19
N ASP A 14 -11.54 -0.50 12.07
CA ASP A 14 -11.22 0.89 12.41
C ASP A 14 -10.08 1.40 11.50
N PRO A 15 -10.40 2.24 10.49
CA PRO A 15 -9.40 2.76 9.58
C PRO A 15 -8.47 3.78 10.24
N TYR A 16 -8.92 4.51 11.28
CA TYR A 16 -8.12 5.53 11.94
C TYR A 16 -7.01 4.92 12.79
N ALA A 17 -7.26 3.76 13.40
CA ALA A 17 -6.23 3.00 14.10
C ALA A 17 -5.14 2.44 13.17
N SER A 18 -5.43 2.35 11.87
CA SER A 18 -4.57 1.67 10.88
C SER A 18 -3.72 2.62 10.04
N LEU A 19 -4.04 3.92 10.03
CA LEU A 19 -3.39 4.93 9.18
C LEU A 19 -2.69 5.99 10.03
N ASP A 20 -1.46 6.35 9.67
CA ASP A 20 -0.77 7.51 10.25
C ASP A 20 -1.12 8.76 9.40
N PRO A 21 -1.93 9.70 9.91
CA PRO A 21 -2.38 10.86 9.15
C PRO A 21 -1.23 11.82 8.77
N ARG A 22 -0.04 11.66 9.36
CA ARG A 22 1.15 12.45 9.03
C ARG A 22 1.90 11.90 7.81
N LYS A 23 1.54 10.72 7.32
CA LYS A 23 2.17 10.09 6.16
C LYS A 23 1.29 10.30 4.92
N LYS A 24 1.94 10.64 3.81
CA LYS A 24 1.30 10.65 2.48
C LYS A 24 0.75 9.27 2.14
N VAL A 25 -0.39 9.23 1.46
CA VAL A 25 -1.05 8.00 0.98
C VAL A 25 -0.07 7.14 0.17
N PHE A 26 0.71 7.76 -0.74
CA PHE A 26 1.76 7.09 -1.50
C PHE A 26 2.70 6.28 -0.60
N ASN A 27 3.21 6.92 0.46
CA ASN A 27 4.22 6.34 1.33
C ASN A 27 3.68 5.16 2.13
N ILE A 28 2.41 5.23 2.53
CA ILE A 28 1.72 4.14 3.24
C ILE A 28 1.63 2.91 2.33
N ILE A 29 1.17 3.07 1.09
CA ILE A 29 1.01 1.96 0.14
C ILE A 29 2.39 1.43 -0.30
N ALA A 30 3.32 2.32 -0.65
CA ALA A 30 4.66 1.96 -1.11
C ALA A 30 5.46 1.17 -0.06
N GLN A 31 5.20 1.40 1.24
CA GLN A 31 5.91 0.69 2.32
C GLN A 31 5.69 -0.83 2.24
N GLY A 32 4.46 -1.29 1.97
CA GLY A 32 4.16 -2.72 1.81
C GLY A 32 4.93 -3.34 0.65
N LEU A 33 4.97 -2.64 -0.50
CA LEU A 33 5.70 -3.11 -1.68
C LEU A 33 7.21 -3.19 -1.43
N LYS A 34 7.79 -2.20 -0.75
CA LYS A 34 9.23 -2.19 -0.40
C LYS A 34 9.64 -3.34 0.51
N ILE A 35 8.76 -3.78 1.41
CA ILE A 35 9.06 -4.83 2.39
C ILE A 35 8.87 -6.23 1.79
N HIS A 36 7.86 -6.40 0.94
CA HIS A 36 7.41 -7.73 0.50
C HIS A 36 7.77 -8.09 -0.93
N THR A 37 8.34 -7.17 -1.71
CA THR A 37 8.67 -7.38 -3.13
C THR A 37 10.11 -6.92 -3.44
N ASN A 38 10.62 -7.33 -4.61
CA ASN A 38 11.91 -6.87 -5.13
C ASN A 38 11.74 -5.77 -6.21
N MET A 39 10.60 -5.06 -6.19
CA MET A 39 10.33 -4.01 -7.16
C MET A 39 11.30 -2.84 -7.01
N ASN A 40 11.76 -2.29 -8.12
CA ASN A 40 12.56 -1.08 -8.15
C ASN A 40 11.69 0.16 -7.90
N LYS A 41 12.34 1.33 -7.78
CA LYS A 41 11.63 2.58 -7.45
C LYS A 41 10.54 2.96 -8.47
N GLN A 42 10.80 2.74 -9.76
CA GLN A 42 9.85 3.05 -10.83
C GLN A 42 8.67 2.08 -10.80
N GLU A 43 8.95 0.77 -10.67
CA GLU A 43 7.91 -0.26 -10.57
C GLU A 43 6.98 -0.02 -9.37
N ILE A 44 7.53 0.39 -8.23
CA ILE A 44 6.74 0.77 -7.06
C ILE A 44 5.85 1.97 -7.37
N TYR A 45 6.40 3.01 -8.02
CA TYR A 45 5.64 4.20 -8.38
C TYR A 45 4.46 3.84 -9.29
N ASP A 46 4.72 3.10 -10.36
CA ASP A 46 3.70 2.69 -11.33
C ASP A 46 2.63 1.78 -10.69
N LYS A 47 3.05 0.89 -9.79
CA LYS A 47 2.12 0.01 -9.07
C LYS A 47 1.24 0.76 -8.08
N VAL A 48 1.79 1.73 -7.35
CA VAL A 48 1.00 2.56 -6.44
C VAL A 48 0.01 3.43 -7.23
N ASN A 49 0.45 4.06 -8.31
CA ASN A 49 -0.40 4.90 -9.15
C ASN A 49 -1.55 4.12 -9.81
N SER A 50 -1.29 2.93 -10.33
CA SER A 50 -2.35 2.07 -10.86
C SER A 50 -3.37 1.68 -9.77
N THR A 51 -2.88 1.29 -8.58
CA THR A 51 -3.75 0.93 -7.46
C THR A 51 -4.64 2.10 -7.02
N LEU A 52 -4.11 3.33 -7.00
CA LEU A 52 -4.88 4.52 -6.65
C LEU A 52 -5.98 4.81 -7.68
N LYS A 53 -5.66 4.67 -8.97
CA LYS A 53 -6.65 4.81 -10.04
C LYS A 53 -7.77 3.77 -9.92
N ASP A 54 -7.44 2.53 -9.59
CA ASP A 54 -8.42 1.45 -9.42
C ASP A 54 -9.44 1.74 -8.32
N VAL A 55 -9.05 2.50 -7.29
CA VAL A 55 -9.93 2.91 -6.18
C VAL A 55 -10.50 4.33 -6.34
N GLY A 56 -10.31 4.96 -7.50
CA GLY A 56 -10.85 6.28 -7.82
C GLY A 56 -10.09 7.47 -7.21
N LEU A 57 -8.88 7.25 -6.66
CA LEU A 57 -8.02 8.31 -6.17
C LEU A 57 -7.10 8.80 -7.29
N GLN A 58 -7.21 10.09 -7.63
CA GLN A 58 -6.34 10.74 -8.61
C GLN A 58 -4.95 11.07 -8.04
N GLU A 59 -4.00 11.29 -8.94
CA GLU A 59 -2.58 11.59 -8.64
C GLU A 59 -2.43 12.87 -7.80
N GLU A 60 -3.41 13.78 -7.86
CA GLU A 60 -3.46 15.00 -7.02
C GLU A 60 -3.49 14.71 -5.50
N HIS A 61 -3.88 13.50 -5.09
CA HIS A 61 -3.94 13.09 -3.69
C HIS A 61 -2.60 12.52 -3.15
N LEU A 62 -1.51 12.57 -3.93
CA LEU A 62 -0.19 12.01 -3.57
C LEU A 62 0.78 12.94 -2.82
#